data_AF-X1AM23-F1
#
_entry.id   AF-X1AM23-F1
#
_cell.length_a   1.000
_cell.length_b   1.000
_cell.length_c   1.000
_cell.angle_alpha   90.00
_cell.angle_beta   90.00
_cell.angle_gamma   90.00
#
_symmetry.space_group_name_H-M   'P 1'
#
loop_
_entity.id
_entity.type
_entity.pdbx_description
1 polymer ?
#
loop_
_entity_poly.entity_id
_entity_poly.type
_entity_poly.pdbx_seq_one_letter_code
_entity_poly.pdbx_strand_id
1 'polypeptide(L)'
;MDNKFKSGEYKSRFAGKDYEYKIFIPSFINKPFEWNNIKIPLLLEEAGHALGSLNECSLLVPDINTFIRMNVVKEATISTRIEGTKTEIEEAVLLEENILPEKRDDWNEVNNYINAMNYAIENINRIPLSIRLLKEIHKIIIFIFFQEI
;
A
#
# COMPACT_ATOMS: atom_id res chain seq x y z
N MET A 1 15.96 -13.80 27.77
CA MET A 1 16.33 -15.06 27.09
C MET A 1 16.80 -14.70 25.70
N ASP A 2 18.01 -15.10 25.33
CA ASP A 2 18.68 -14.72 24.07
C ASP A 2 17.90 -15.19 22.84
N ASN A 3 17.09 -14.31 22.25
CA ASN A 3 16.39 -14.56 21.00
C ASN A 3 17.29 -14.18 19.82
N LYS A 4 18.45 -14.85 19.68
CA LYS A 4 19.25 -14.74 18.46
C LYS A 4 18.51 -15.44 17.32
N PHE A 5 17.90 -14.65 16.44
CA PHE A 5 17.26 -15.16 15.23
C PHE A 5 18.25 -15.99 14.41
N LYS A 6 17.92 -17.26 14.14
CA LYS A 6 18.67 -18.13 13.22
C LYS A 6 17.92 -18.15 11.90
N SER A 7 18.53 -17.61 10.84
CA SER A 7 17.93 -17.52 9.49
C SER A 7 17.75 -18.88 8.79
N GLY A 8 18.55 -19.87 9.18
CA GLY A 8 18.53 -21.20 8.58
C GLY A 8 19.83 -21.95 8.85
N GLU A 9 20.05 -23.03 8.11
CA GLU A 9 21.28 -23.82 8.17
C GLU A 9 21.70 -24.31 6.78
N TYR A 10 23.00 -24.37 6.54
CA TYR A 10 23.55 -25.00 5.35
C TYR A 10 23.70 -26.51 5.57
N LYS A 11 23.23 -27.33 4.62
CA LYS A 11 23.47 -28.78 4.59
C LYS A 11 24.20 -29.15 3.31
N SER A 12 25.23 -29.99 3.43
CA SER A 12 25.82 -30.67 2.27
C SER A 12 24.92 -31.83 1.86
N ARG A 13 24.60 -31.93 0.57
CA ARG A 13 24.02 -33.12 -0.06
C ARG A 13 25.12 -33.88 -0.77
N PHE A 14 25.06 -35.22 -0.71
CA PHE A 14 26.03 -36.11 -1.35
C PHE A 14 27.48 -35.89 -0.88
N ALA A 15 27.68 -35.68 0.43
CA ALA A 15 28.98 -35.44 1.02
C ALA A 15 30.02 -36.48 0.61
N GLY A 16 31.17 -36.04 0.10
CA GLY A 16 32.27 -36.91 -0.33
C GLY A 16 32.09 -37.56 -1.72
N LYS A 17 31.20 -37.03 -2.55
CA LYS A 17 31.05 -37.43 -3.97
C LYS A 17 31.39 -36.26 -4.91
N ASP A 18 31.68 -36.57 -6.18
CA ASP A 18 32.02 -35.59 -7.22
C ASP A 18 30.90 -34.55 -7.50
N TYR A 19 29.69 -34.80 -7.01
CA TYR A 19 28.51 -33.95 -7.16
C TYR A 19 27.97 -33.45 -5.80
N GLU A 20 28.85 -33.28 -4.81
CA GLU A 20 28.50 -32.61 -3.55
C GLU A 20 28.11 -31.15 -3.81
N TYR A 21 27.00 -30.71 -3.22
CA TYR A 21 26.61 -29.30 -3.20
C TYR A 21 25.99 -28.91 -1.86
N LYS A 22 26.14 -27.63 -1.50
CA LYS A 22 25.54 -27.05 -0.29
C LYS A 22 24.19 -26.45 -0.62
N ILE A 23 23.19 -26.78 0.19
CA ILE A 23 21.86 -26.17 0.17
C ILE A 23 21.62 -25.39 1.45
N PHE A 24 21.07 -24.19 1.31
CA PHE A 24 20.55 -23.43 2.44
C PHE A 24 19.12 -23.89 2.74
N ILE A 25 18.88 -24.28 3.99
CA ILE A 25 17.56 -24.63 4.49
C ILE A 25 17.12 -23.49 5.42
N PRO A 26 16.16 -22.65 5.01
CA PRO A 26 15.68 -21.57 5.85
C PRO A 26 15.01 -22.13 7.11
N SER A 27 15.10 -21.40 8.22
CA SER A 27 14.32 -21.73 9.41
C SER A 27 12.83 -21.53 9.15
N PHE A 28 11.98 -22.27 9.87
CA PHE A 28 10.53 -22.13 9.70
C PHE A 28 10.09 -20.72 10.14
N ILE A 29 9.57 -19.95 9.17
CA ILE A 29 9.23 -18.53 9.35
C ILE A 29 7.82 -18.36 9.93
N ASN A 30 6.92 -19.33 9.68
CA ASN A 30 5.51 -19.24 10.07
C ASN A 30 5.32 -19.62 11.55
N LYS A 31 5.81 -18.77 12.45
CA LYS A 31 5.57 -18.89 13.89
C LYS A 31 4.41 -17.98 14.29
N PRO A 32 3.61 -18.37 15.30
CA PRO A 32 2.64 -17.46 15.89
C PRO A 32 3.32 -16.15 16.28
N PHE A 33 2.70 -15.03 15.91
CA PHE A 33 3.20 -13.72 16.28
C PHE A 33 2.77 -13.42 17.73
N GLU A 34 3.74 -13.36 18.64
CA GLU A 34 3.48 -13.07 20.06
C GLU A 34 3.71 -11.58 20.37
N TRP A 35 2.67 -10.92 20.89
CA TRP A 35 2.75 -9.53 21.33
C TRP A 35 3.51 -9.45 22.66
N ASN A 36 4.78 -9.09 22.61
CA ASN A 36 5.61 -8.97 23.82
C ASN A 36 5.39 -7.66 24.60
N ASN A 37 4.63 -6.71 24.04
CA ASN A 37 4.38 -5.41 24.64
C ASN A 37 2.87 -5.20 24.86
N ILE A 38 2.48 -5.10 26.12
CA ILE A 38 1.09 -4.89 26.55
C ILE A 38 0.45 -3.60 26.02
N LYS A 39 1.25 -2.61 25.61
CA LYS A 39 0.73 -1.38 24.99
C LYS A 39 0.09 -1.63 23.62
N ILE A 40 0.52 -2.67 22.91
CA ILE A 40 0.03 -2.95 21.56
C ILE A 40 -1.45 -3.34 21.55
N PRO A 41 -1.92 -4.31 22.37
CA PRO A 41 -3.35 -4.63 22.43
C PRO A 41 -4.20 -3.45 22.91
N LEU A 42 -3.69 -2.60 23.82
CA LEU A 42 -4.40 -1.38 24.25
C LEU A 42 -4.59 -0.40 23.08
N LEU A 43 -3.53 -0.11 22.32
CA LEU A 43 -3.61 0.74 21.13
C LEU A 43 -4.51 0.13 20.04
N LEU A 44 -4.54 -1.21 19.93
CA LEU A 44 -5.43 -1.90 19.00
C LEU A 44 -6.90 -1.73 19.39
N GLU A 45 -7.22 -1.79 20.68
CA GLU A 45 -8.58 -1.52 21.18
C GLU A 45 -9.00 -0.08 20.90
N GLU A 46 -8.13 0.90 21.20
CA GLU A 46 -8.38 2.32 20.90
C GLU A 46 -8.61 2.57 19.41
N ALA A 47 -7.77 1.98 18.55
CA ALA A 47 -7.92 2.06 17.09
C ALA A 47 -9.24 1.41 16.63
N GLY A 48 -9.60 0.26 17.19
CA GLY A 48 -10.87 -0.41 16.91
C GLY A 48 -12.09 0.44 17.29
N HIS A 49 -12.06 1.08 18.47
CA HIS A 49 -13.12 2.00 18.89
C HIS A 49 -13.23 3.20 17.94
N ALA A 50 -12.11 3.83 17.58
CA ALA A 50 -12.10 4.96 16.65
C ALA A 50 -12.66 4.58 15.26
N LEU A 51 -12.33 3.38 14.75
CA LEU A 51 -12.91 2.85 13.51
C LEU A 51 -14.42 2.63 13.62
N GLY A 52 -14.89 2.13 14.77
CA GLY A 52 -16.32 1.96 15.06
C GLY A 52 -17.06 3.30 15.04
N SER A 53 -16.53 4.32 15.73
CA SER A 53 -17.09 5.67 15.73
C SER A 53 -17.10 6.30 14.32
N LEU A 54 -16.04 6.09 13.54
CA LEU A 54 -15.99 6.55 12.14
C LEU A 54 -17.10 5.88 11.30
N ASN A 55 -17.29 4.57 11.46
CA ASN A 55 -18.33 3.83 10.75
C ASN A 55 -19.73 4.35 11.11
N GLU A 56 -19.98 4.69 12.38
CA GLU A 56 -21.25 5.30 12.81
C GLU A 56 -21.46 6.68 12.17
N CYS A 57 -20.44 7.54 12.15
CA CYS A 57 -20.51 8.84 11.48
C CYS A 57 -20.85 8.71 9.99
N SER A 58 -20.44 7.63 9.32
CA SER A 58 -20.72 7.41 7.90
C SER A 58 -22.22 7.33 7.59
N LEU A 59 -23.05 6.90 8.57
CA LEU A 59 -24.51 6.83 8.44
C LEU A 59 -25.18 8.21 8.37
N LEU A 60 -24.49 9.26 8.80
CA LEU A 60 -24.99 10.64 8.80
C LEU A 60 -24.59 11.39 7.51
N VAL A 61 -23.73 10.80 6.67
CA VAL A 61 -23.21 11.44 5.47
C VAL A 61 -24.23 11.29 4.33
N PRO A 62 -24.66 12.38 3.68
CA PRO A 62 -25.67 12.33 2.61
C PRO A 62 -25.24 11.52 1.38
N ASP A 63 -23.96 11.59 1.03
CA ASP A 63 -23.35 10.80 -0.03
C ASP A 63 -21.96 10.31 0.40
N ILE A 64 -21.92 9.04 0.79
CA ILE A 64 -20.69 8.38 1.22
C ILE A 64 -19.66 8.27 0.09
N ASN A 65 -20.08 8.16 -1.17
CA ASN A 65 -19.17 8.01 -2.30
C ASN A 65 -18.39 9.30 -2.55
N THR A 66 -19.07 10.46 -2.47
CA THR A 66 -18.40 11.75 -2.55
C THR A 66 -17.42 11.96 -1.39
N PHE A 67 -17.78 11.53 -0.17
CA PHE A 67 -16.89 11.60 0.98
C PHE A 67 -15.66 10.71 0.83
N ILE A 68 -15.83 9.47 0.38
CA ILE A 68 -14.72 8.56 0.07
C ILE A 68 -13.83 9.18 -1.01
N ARG A 69 -14.41 9.65 -2.11
CA ARG A 69 -13.67 10.32 -3.19
C ARG A 69 -12.83 11.48 -2.66
N MET A 70 -13.40 12.34 -1.81
CA MET A 70 -12.66 13.48 -1.25
C MET A 70 -11.53 13.06 -0.31
N ASN A 71 -11.71 11.99 0.46
CA ASN A 71 -10.64 11.44 1.30
C ASN A 71 -9.51 10.82 0.47
N VAL A 72 -9.85 10.10 -0.61
CA VAL A 72 -8.84 9.56 -1.55
C VAL A 72 -8.08 10.70 -2.22
N VAL A 73 -8.76 11.76 -2.67
CA VAL A 73 -8.09 12.95 -3.25
C VAL A 73 -7.17 13.61 -2.22
N LYS A 74 -7.65 13.81 -0.99
CA LYS A 74 -6.86 14.40 0.09
C LYS A 74 -5.61 13.57 0.40
N GLU A 75 -5.77 12.25 0.49
CA GLU A 75 -4.65 11.35 0.78
C GLU A 75 -3.66 11.30 -0.39
N ALA A 76 -4.14 11.18 -1.63
CA ALA A 76 -3.32 11.24 -2.84
C ALA A 76 -2.47 12.53 -2.87
N THR A 77 -3.10 13.68 -2.62
CA THR A 77 -2.42 14.99 -2.61
C THR A 77 -1.36 15.08 -1.51
N ILE A 78 -1.61 14.52 -0.32
CA ILE A 78 -0.64 14.52 0.78
C ILE A 78 0.51 13.55 0.48
N SER A 79 0.21 12.38 -0.06
CA SER A 79 1.19 11.34 -0.37
C SER A 79 2.12 11.76 -1.50
N THR A 80 1.60 12.29 -2.61
CA THR A 80 2.45 12.78 -3.72
C THR A 80 3.25 14.03 -3.33
N ARG A 81 2.73 14.88 -2.43
CA ARG A 81 3.48 16.02 -1.87
C ARG A 81 4.76 15.59 -1.14
N ILE A 82 4.80 14.41 -0.55
CA ILE A 82 6.03 13.85 0.06
C ILE A 82 7.08 13.56 -1.04
N GLU A 83 6.63 13.22 -2.24
CA GLU A 83 7.45 12.89 -3.41
C GLU A 83 7.88 14.13 -4.22
N GLY A 84 7.21 15.29 -4.01
CA GLY A 84 7.64 16.60 -4.51
C GLY A 84 6.56 17.37 -5.28
N THR A 85 5.40 16.76 -5.50
CA THR A 85 4.27 17.30 -6.26
C THR A 85 3.65 18.52 -5.58
N LYS A 86 3.21 19.52 -6.37
CA LYS A 86 2.61 20.77 -5.90
C LYS A 86 1.18 20.95 -6.42
N THR A 87 0.40 19.88 -6.42
CA THR A 87 -1.05 19.93 -6.66
C THR A 87 -1.77 20.24 -5.36
N GLU A 88 -2.75 21.14 -5.41
CA GLU A 88 -3.69 21.33 -4.30
C GLU A 88 -4.97 20.50 -4.48
N ILE A 89 -5.68 20.22 -3.38
CA ILE A 89 -6.91 19.40 -3.42
C ILE A 89 -7.95 19.99 -4.38
N GLU A 90 -8.05 21.32 -4.42
CA GLU A 90 -8.97 22.05 -5.31
C GLU A 90 -8.63 21.82 -6.79
N GLU A 91 -7.35 21.72 -7.12
CA GLU A 91 -6.88 21.43 -8.48
C GLU A 91 -7.08 19.96 -8.83
N ALA A 92 -6.82 19.05 -7.89
CA ALA A 92 -6.97 17.61 -8.08
C ALA A 92 -8.39 17.16 -8.44
N VAL A 93 -9.41 17.94 -8.07
CA VAL A 93 -10.82 17.63 -8.39
C VAL A 93 -11.30 18.24 -9.72
N LEU A 94 -10.54 19.13 -10.34
CA LEU A 94 -10.86 19.74 -11.64
C LEU A 94 -10.63 18.77 -12.80
N LEU A 95 -11.25 19.06 -13.94
CA LEU A 95 -10.94 18.41 -15.21
C LEU A 95 -9.59 18.92 -15.73
N GLU A 96 -8.82 18.05 -16.40
CA GLU A 96 -7.50 18.35 -16.97
C GLU A 96 -7.50 19.60 -17.88
N GLU A 97 -8.58 19.82 -18.63
CA GLU A 97 -8.77 20.99 -19.49
C GLU A 97 -8.72 22.33 -18.75
N ASN A 98 -9.06 22.32 -17.45
CA ASN A 98 -9.04 23.48 -16.56
C ASN A 98 -7.72 23.59 -15.78
N ILE A 99 -6.75 22.70 -16.02
CA ILE A 99 -5.42 22.74 -15.42
C ILE A 99 -4.45 23.41 -16.38
N LEU A 100 -3.71 24.39 -15.84
CA LEU A 100 -2.64 25.07 -16.53
C LEU A 100 -1.63 24.03 -17.06
N PRO A 101 -1.19 24.11 -18.34
CA PRO A 101 -0.31 23.11 -18.94
C PRO A 101 0.92 22.74 -18.09
N GLU A 102 1.54 23.73 -17.44
CA GLU A 102 2.71 23.56 -16.58
C GLU A 102 2.45 22.82 -15.25
N LYS A 103 1.18 22.61 -14.87
CA LYS A 103 0.77 21.86 -13.68
C LYS A 103 0.19 20.48 -13.98
N ARG A 104 0.08 20.12 -15.26
CA ARG A 104 -0.60 18.88 -15.67
C ARG A 104 0.16 17.63 -15.24
N ASP A 105 1.48 17.66 -15.23
CA ASP A 105 2.30 16.52 -14.80
C ASP A 105 1.99 16.15 -13.34
N ASP A 106 2.07 17.15 -12.45
CA ASP A 106 1.73 17.03 -11.04
C ASP A 106 0.26 16.60 -10.83
N TRP A 107 -0.67 17.22 -11.56
CA TRP A 107 -2.10 16.88 -11.48
C TRP A 107 -2.37 15.44 -11.93
N ASN A 108 -1.69 14.99 -12.98
CA ASN A 108 -1.82 13.65 -13.50
C ASN A 108 -1.28 12.60 -12.52
N GLU A 109 -0.20 12.90 -11.79
CA GLU A 109 0.34 12.03 -10.75
C GLU A 109 -0.69 11.77 -9.64
N VAL A 110 -1.34 12.83 -9.16
CA VAL A 110 -2.42 12.71 -8.17
C VAL A 110 -3.60 11.90 -8.71
N ASN A 111 -4.00 12.13 -9.97
CA ASN A 111 -5.11 11.40 -10.58
C ASN A 111 -4.78 9.92 -10.84
N ASN A 112 -3.54 9.60 -11.20
CA ASN A 112 -3.07 8.22 -11.33
C ASN A 112 -3.12 7.50 -9.98
N TYR A 113 -2.74 8.17 -8.89
CA TYR A 113 -2.87 7.63 -7.55
C TYR A 113 -4.33 7.29 -7.21
N ILE A 114 -5.24 8.24 -7.45
CA ILE A 114 -6.69 8.04 -7.21
C ILE A 114 -7.21 6.83 -8.02
N ASN A 115 -6.84 6.76 -9.30
CA ASN A 115 -7.23 5.66 -10.19
C ASN A 115 -6.67 4.31 -9.71
N ALA A 116 -5.41 4.28 -9.27
CA ALA A 116 -4.77 3.09 -8.73
C ALA A 116 -5.47 2.58 -7.47
N MET A 117 -5.87 3.50 -6.57
CA MET A 117 -6.61 3.18 -5.35
C MET A 117 -8.00 2.61 -5.65
N ASN A 118 -8.74 3.25 -6.55
CA ASN A 118 -10.06 2.77 -6.97
C ASN A 118 -9.97 1.38 -7.61
N TYR A 119 -8.98 1.18 -8.50
CA TYR A 119 -8.70 -0.13 -9.08
C TYR A 119 -8.40 -1.18 -8.00
N ALA A 120 -7.60 -0.85 -6.99
CA ALA A 120 -7.30 -1.76 -5.89
C ALA A 120 -8.57 -2.19 -5.12
N ILE A 121 -9.41 -1.22 -4.76
CA ILE A 121 -10.65 -1.44 -4.00
C ILE A 121 -11.63 -2.32 -4.78
N GLU A 122 -11.77 -2.08 -6.09
CA GLU A 122 -12.65 -2.89 -6.94
C GLU A 122 -12.14 -4.33 -7.10
N ASN A 123 -10.83 -4.51 -7.22
CA ASN A 123 -10.24 -5.81 -7.55
C ASN A 123 -9.88 -6.66 -6.34
N ILE A 124 -9.74 -6.10 -5.14
CA ILE A 124 -9.36 -6.85 -3.93
C ILE A 124 -10.38 -7.95 -3.56
N ASN A 125 -11.65 -7.77 -3.95
CA ASN A 125 -12.71 -8.77 -3.77
C ASN A 125 -12.59 -9.96 -4.74
N ARG A 126 -11.83 -9.80 -5.85
CA ARG A 126 -11.64 -10.82 -6.89
C ARG A 126 -10.25 -11.43 -6.84
N ILE A 127 -9.25 -10.64 -6.47
CA ILE A 127 -7.85 -11.00 -6.41
C ILE A 127 -7.39 -10.79 -4.97
N PRO A 128 -6.95 -11.84 -4.25
CA PRO A 128 -6.44 -11.67 -2.89
C PRO A 128 -5.23 -10.72 -2.92
N LEU A 129 -4.99 -10.04 -1.80
CA LEU A 129 -3.82 -9.19 -1.64
C LEU A 129 -2.56 -9.99 -1.97
N SER A 130 -1.95 -9.65 -3.10
CA SER A 130 -0.91 -10.45 -3.73
C SER A 130 0.00 -9.57 -4.56
N ILE A 131 1.19 -10.09 -4.87
CA ILE A 131 2.15 -9.42 -5.75
C ILE A 131 1.53 -9.10 -7.12
N ARG A 132 0.58 -9.91 -7.60
CA ARG A 132 -0.15 -9.63 -8.85
C ARG A 132 -0.95 -8.32 -8.73
N LEU A 133 -1.80 -8.21 -7.72
CA LEU A 133 -2.62 -7.01 -7.50
C LEU A 133 -1.73 -5.78 -7.29
N LEU A 134 -0.67 -5.90 -6.47
CA LEU A 134 0.28 -4.81 -6.23
C LEU A 134 0.97 -4.35 -7.53
N LYS A 135 1.35 -5.28 -8.42
CA LYS A 135 1.93 -4.94 -9.72
C LYS A 135 0.94 -4.24 -10.64
N GLU A 136 -0.34 -4.60 -10.59
CA GLU A 136 -1.39 -3.94 -11.38
C GLU A 136 -1.63 -2.51 -10.89
N ILE A 137 -1.73 -2.30 -9.58
CA ILE A 137 -1.85 -0.98 -8.95
C ILE A 137 -0.64 -0.10 -9.32
N HIS A 138 0.58 -0.64 -9.18
CA HIS A 138 1.81 0.10 -9.46
C HIS A 138 1.96 0.51 -10.93
N LYS A 139 1.43 -0.30 -11.87
CA LYS A 139 1.41 0.10 -13.29
C LYS A 139 0.57 1.35 -13.52
N ILE A 140 -0.52 1.52 -12.76
CA ILE A 140 -1.42 2.67 -12.88
C ILE A 140 -0.72 3.92 -12.31
N ILE A 141 -0.06 3.80 -11.16
CA ILE A 141 0.70 4.90 -10.55
C ILE A 141 1.80 5.43 -11.49
N ILE A 142 2.59 4.52 -12.07
CA ILE A 142 3.80 4.86 -12.84
C ILE A 142 3.51 5.16 -14.32
N PHE A 143 2.27 5.03 -14.80
CA PHE A 143 1.94 5.08 -16.22
C PHE A 143 2.47 6.32 -16.98
N ILE A 144 2.87 7.39 -16.28
CA ILE A 144 3.42 8.62 -16.86
C ILE A 144 4.95 8.67 -16.96
N PHE A 145 5.70 7.95 -16.12
CA PHE A 145 7.18 8.00 -16.18
C PHE A 145 7.79 7.36 -17.43
N PHE A 146 7.00 6.68 -18.28
CA PHE A 146 7.48 5.97 -19.46
C PHE A 146 7.02 6.59 -20.80
N GLN A 147 6.40 7.76 -20.81
CA GLN A 147 6.11 8.46 -22.09
C GLN A 147 7.24 9.40 -22.56
N GLU A 148 8.29 9.62 -21.75
CA GLU A 148 9.44 10.47 -22.10
C GLU A 148 10.79 9.74 -22.20
N ILE A 149 10.81 8.41 -22.39
CA ILE A 149 12.04 7.64 -22.68
C ILE A 149 11.85 6.77 -23.93
#